data_AF-A0A4Y2A8G1-F1
#
_entry.id   AF-A0A4Y2A8G1-F1
#
_cell.length_a   1.000
_cell.length_b   1.000
_cell.length_c   1.000
_cell.angle_alpha   90.00
_cell.angle_beta   90.00
_cell.angle_gamma   90.00
#
_symmetry.space_group_name_H-M   'P 1'
#
loop_
_entity.id
_entity.type
_entity.pdbx_description
1 polymer ?
#
loop_
_entity_poly.entity_id
_entity_poly.type
_entity_poly.pdbx_seq_one_letter_code
_entity_poly.pdbx_strand_id
1 'polypeptide(L)'
;MILLLLIASLLTTSLGCLFKAIPPCSCVPIAFRTTEITCKAATDADELEKSLSNLKNQPVQTLYIMDSSLMYLPSDVFKGLEVQKLHLINSTFQDLAESEVAFEGLETLLKF
;
A
#
# COMPACT_ATOMS: atom_id res chain seq x y z
N MET A 1 -9.22 41.49 0.17
CA MET A 1 -7.99 40.75 -0.20
C MET A 1 -7.50 39.79 0.89
N ILE A 2 -7.68 40.11 2.17
CA ILE A 2 -7.28 39.22 3.30
C ILE A 2 -8.21 37.99 3.44
N LEU A 3 -9.50 38.12 3.13
CA LEU A 3 -10.48 37.02 3.22
C LEU A 3 -10.24 35.88 2.21
N LEU A 4 -9.63 36.18 1.05
CA LEU A 4 -9.32 35.17 0.02
C LEU A 4 -8.13 34.28 0.41
N LEU A 5 -7.21 34.77 1.24
CA LEU A 5 -6.03 34.00 1.67
C LEU A 5 -6.38 32.95 2.73
N LEU A 6 -7.38 33.21 3.58
CA LEU A 6 -7.84 32.28 4.62
C LEU A 6 -8.59 31.07 4.04
N ILE A 7 -9.21 31.21 2.86
CA ILE A 7 -9.92 30.11 2.20
C ILE A 7 -8.92 29.18 1.49
N ALA A 8 -7.82 29.74 0.96
CA ALA A 8 -6.77 28.96 0.32
C ALA A 8 -6.02 28.04 1.31
N SER A 9 -5.97 28.39 2.60
CA SER A 9 -5.34 27.56 3.63
C SER A 9 -6.17 26.35 4.08
N LEU A 10 -7.45 26.24 3.72
CA LEU A 10 -8.29 25.09 4.07
C LEU A 10 -8.27 23.95 3.02
N LEU A 11 -7.58 24.13 1.90
CA LEU A 11 -7.44 23.13 0.84
C LEU A 11 -6.09 22.39 0.93
N THR A 12 -5.63 22.02 2.13
CA THR A 12 -4.66 20.93 2.23
C THR A 12 -5.43 19.62 2.33
N THR A 13 -6.08 19.23 1.25
CA THR A 13 -6.56 17.85 1.12
C THR A 13 -5.33 16.96 1.15
N SER A 14 -5.28 16.04 2.11
CA SER A 14 -4.22 15.04 2.20
C SER A 14 -4.25 14.19 0.92
N LEU A 15 -3.38 14.51 -0.02
CA LEU A 15 -3.24 13.84 -1.32
C LEU A 15 -2.64 12.42 -1.19
N GLY A 16 -2.78 11.77 -0.03
CA GLY A 16 -2.20 10.46 0.26
C GLY A 16 -3.01 9.34 -0.36
N CYS A 17 -4.32 9.32 -0.14
CA CYS A 17 -5.22 8.30 -0.67
C CYS A 17 -6.23 8.98 -1.62
N LEU A 18 -5.93 9.01 -2.92
CA LEU A 18 -6.93 9.41 -3.92
C LEU A 18 -8.06 8.37 -3.93
N PHE A 19 -9.32 8.84 -3.89
CA PHE A 19 -10.57 8.12 -3.58
C PHE A 19 -10.97 6.96 -4.51
N LYS A 20 -10.06 6.03 -4.82
CA LYS A 20 -10.40 4.78 -5.50
C LYS A 20 -10.62 3.70 -4.45
N ALA A 21 -11.78 3.05 -4.48
CA ALA A 21 -11.97 1.82 -3.74
C ALA A 21 -10.93 0.80 -4.23
N ILE A 22 -10.15 0.25 -3.31
CA ILE A 22 -9.03 -0.68 -3.56
C ILE A 22 -9.20 -2.00 -2.81
N PRO A 23 -10.39 -2.64 -2.78
CA PRO A 23 -10.57 -3.92 -2.09
C PRO A 23 -9.64 -5.00 -2.68
N PRO A 24 -8.98 -5.84 -1.86
CA PRO A 24 -9.20 -6.05 -0.41
C PRO A 24 -8.41 -5.08 0.50
N CYS A 25 -7.77 -4.08 -0.09
CA CYS A 25 -6.99 -3.07 0.61
C CYS A 25 -7.82 -1.82 0.99
N SER A 26 -7.26 -1.08 1.92
CA SER A 26 -7.71 0.22 2.38
C SER A 26 -6.50 1.12 2.58
N CYS A 27 -6.68 2.42 2.41
CA CYS A 27 -5.62 3.42 2.51
C CYS A 27 -6.05 4.50 3.49
N VAL A 28 -5.19 4.81 4.46
CA VAL A 28 -5.42 5.85 5.47
C VAL A 28 -4.25 6.83 5.43
N PRO A 29 -4.47 8.14 5.24
CA PRO A 29 -3.43 9.14 5.39
C PRO A 29 -3.08 9.31 6.88
N ILE A 30 -1.80 9.21 7.23
CA ILE A 30 -1.34 9.27 8.63
C ILE A 30 -0.54 10.54 8.96
N ALA A 31 0.16 11.13 7.98
CA ALA A 31 0.82 12.44 8.11
C ALA A 31 0.93 13.13 6.75
N PHE A 32 1.66 14.26 6.68
CA PHE A 32 1.83 15.01 5.43
C PHE A 32 2.48 14.13 4.36
N ARG A 33 1.68 13.72 3.37
CA ARG A 33 2.09 12.85 2.26
C ARG A 33 2.63 11.48 2.70
N THR A 34 2.13 10.89 3.77
CA THR A 34 2.40 9.47 4.06
C THR A 34 1.10 8.72 4.32
N THR A 35 1.07 7.48 3.86
CA THR A 35 -0.10 6.61 4.00
C THR A 35 0.23 5.32 4.71
N GLU A 36 -0.80 4.77 5.33
CA GLU A 36 -0.86 3.40 5.81
C GLU A 36 -1.82 2.63 4.90
N ILE A 37 -1.38 1.46 4.44
CA ILE A 37 -2.20 0.57 3.61
C ILE A 37 -2.47 -0.70 4.40
N THR A 38 -3.73 -1.12 4.48
CA THR A 38 -4.12 -2.39 5.09
C THR A 38 -4.94 -3.21 4.10
N CYS A 39 -4.39 -4.35 3.69
CA CYS A 39 -5.07 -5.38 2.93
C CYS A 39 -5.51 -6.49 3.87
N LYS A 40 -6.82 -6.78 3.91
CA LYS A 40 -7.40 -7.73 4.86
C LYS A 40 -8.22 -8.78 4.16
N ALA A 41 -8.11 -10.03 4.60
CA ALA A 41 -8.84 -11.16 4.03
C ALA A 41 -8.64 -11.31 2.51
N ALA A 42 -7.44 -11.00 2.03
CA ALA A 42 -7.08 -11.25 0.64
C ALA A 42 -6.95 -12.75 0.42
N THR A 43 -7.71 -13.28 -0.55
CA THR A 43 -7.66 -14.69 -0.95
C THR A 43 -7.25 -14.89 -2.41
N ASP A 44 -7.19 -13.80 -3.16
CA ASP A 44 -6.86 -13.76 -4.57
C ASP A 44 -5.63 -12.86 -4.78
N ALA A 45 -4.59 -13.44 -5.38
CA ALA A 45 -3.31 -12.79 -5.57
C ALA A 45 -3.39 -11.68 -6.64
N ASP A 46 -4.19 -11.89 -7.69
CA ASP A 46 -4.39 -10.92 -8.77
C ASP A 46 -5.20 -9.72 -8.27
N GLU A 47 -6.18 -9.94 -7.39
CA GLU A 47 -6.95 -8.87 -6.75
C GLU A 47 -6.07 -8.02 -5.82
N LEU A 48 -5.19 -8.67 -5.05
CA LEU A 48 -4.19 -7.98 -4.22
C LEU A 48 -3.25 -7.14 -5.08
N GLU A 49 -2.69 -7.69 -6.16
CA GLU A 49 -1.81 -6.97 -7.09
C GLU A 49 -2.53 -5.77 -7.70
N LYS A 50 -3.74 -5.97 -8.21
CA LYS A 50 -4.55 -4.91 -8.81
C LYS A 50 -4.80 -3.79 -7.81
N SER A 51 -5.08 -4.12 -6.54
CA SER A 51 -5.32 -3.14 -5.48
C SER A 51 -4.09 -2.29 -5.22
N LEU A 52 -2.95 -2.94 -5.01
CA LEU A 52 -1.67 -2.28 -4.74
C LEU A 52 -1.14 -1.51 -5.95
N SER A 53 -1.44 -1.95 -7.17
CA SER A 53 -1.07 -1.24 -8.40
C SER A 53 -1.69 0.17 -8.49
N ASN A 54 -2.85 0.39 -7.89
CA ASN A 54 -3.49 1.72 -7.84
C ASN A 54 -2.76 2.71 -6.91
N LEU A 55 -1.77 2.22 -6.14
CA LEU A 55 -1.03 2.98 -5.14
C LEU A 55 0.44 3.19 -5.54
N LYS A 56 0.82 2.80 -6.77
CA LYS A 56 2.16 3.02 -7.31
C LYS A 56 2.53 4.51 -7.26
N ASN A 57 3.79 4.78 -6.94
CA ASN A 57 4.36 6.11 -6.74
C ASN A 57 3.78 6.88 -5.55
N GLN A 58 3.09 6.20 -4.62
CA GLN A 58 2.71 6.80 -3.35
C GLN A 58 3.70 6.40 -2.25
N PRO A 59 4.13 7.36 -1.41
CA PRO A 59 4.90 7.08 -0.19
C PRO A 59 4.05 6.35 0.85
N VAL A 60 4.39 5.09 1.10
CA VAL A 60 3.71 4.20 2.04
C VAL A 60 4.60 4.00 3.26
N GLN A 61 4.18 4.53 4.40
CA GLN A 61 4.92 4.31 5.64
C GLN A 61 4.82 2.86 6.08
N THR A 62 3.62 2.28 6.02
CA THR A 62 3.39 0.90 6.45
C THR A 62 2.38 0.22 5.55
N LEU A 63 2.71 -0.98 5.10
CA LEU A 63 1.81 -1.89 4.40
C LEU A 63 1.56 -3.11 5.29
N TYR A 64 0.29 -3.35 5.61
CA TYR A 64 -0.17 -4.53 6.32
C TYR A 64 -0.91 -5.47 5.37
N ILE A 65 -0.53 -6.74 5.37
CA ILE A 65 -1.31 -7.84 4.81
C ILE A 65 -1.76 -8.69 6.00
N MET A 66 -3.06 -8.67 6.29
CA MET A 66 -3.64 -9.23 7.51
C MET A 66 -4.69 -10.28 7.19
N ASP A 67 -4.76 -11.32 8.01
CA ASP A 67 -5.84 -12.31 7.98
C ASP A 67 -6.08 -12.89 6.57
N SER A 68 -5.02 -13.03 5.77
CA SER A 68 -5.09 -13.34 4.34
C SER A 68 -4.60 -14.76 4.06
N SER A 69 -5.15 -15.38 3.02
CA SER A 69 -4.81 -16.76 2.64
C SER A 69 -4.58 -16.81 1.14
N LEU A 70 -3.31 -16.70 0.74
CA LEU A 70 -2.90 -16.61 -0.66
C LEU A 70 -2.08 -17.83 -1.03
N MET A 71 -2.12 -18.24 -2.30
CA MET A 71 -1.17 -19.26 -2.76
C MET A 71 0.26 -18.71 -2.77
N TYR A 72 0.41 -17.47 -3.23
CA TYR A 72 1.70 -16.78 -3.35
C TYR A 72 1.53 -15.26 -3.31
N LEU A 73 2.64 -14.54 -3.09
CA LEU A 73 2.74 -13.13 -3.43
C LEU A 73 3.12 -13.00 -4.92
N PRO A 74 2.36 -12.22 -5.72
CA PRO A 74 2.76 -11.92 -7.10
C PRO A 74 4.13 -11.26 -7.12
N SER A 75 4.98 -11.65 -8.06
CA SER A 75 6.40 -11.21 -8.09
C SER A 75 6.54 -9.68 -8.13
N ASP A 76 5.59 -9.02 -8.79
CA ASP A 76 5.62 -7.58 -9.08
C ASP A 76 4.74 -6.75 -8.12
N VAL A 77 4.16 -7.38 -7.10
CA VAL A 77 3.12 -6.80 -6.25
C VAL A 77 3.59 -5.52 -5.52
N PHE A 78 4.88 -5.43 -5.21
CA PHE A 78 5.48 -4.27 -4.55
C PHE A 78 6.21 -3.31 -5.49
N LYS A 79 6.33 -3.62 -6.79
CA LYS A 79 7.06 -2.78 -7.74
C LYS A 79 6.43 -1.39 -7.85
N GLY A 80 7.25 -0.38 -7.57
CA GLY A 80 6.84 1.03 -7.62
C GLY A 80 6.03 1.48 -6.40
N LEU A 81 5.93 0.68 -5.35
CA LEU A 81 5.49 1.15 -4.03
C LEU A 81 6.69 1.61 -3.21
N GLU A 82 6.60 2.79 -2.61
CA GLU A 82 7.62 3.27 -1.69
C GLU A 82 7.29 2.85 -0.26
N VAL A 83 7.41 1.55 0.04
CA VAL A 83 7.06 0.97 1.36
C VAL A 83 8.25 1.02 2.31
N GLN A 84 8.06 1.64 3.48
CA GLN A 84 9.10 1.65 4.53
C GLN A 84 9.01 0.43 5.47
N LYS A 85 7.80 -0.10 5.68
CA LYS A 85 7.54 -1.24 6.57
C LYS A 85 6.50 -2.17 5.97
N LEU A 86 6.84 -3.45 5.88
CA LEU A 86 5.90 -4.51 5.48
C LEU A 86 5.60 -5.41 6.69
N HIS A 87 4.32 -5.61 6.97
CA HIS A 87 3.85 -6.53 7.99
C HIS A 87 2.94 -7.59 7.37
N LEU A 88 3.32 -8.86 7.54
CA LEU A 88 2.48 -10.02 7.21
C LEU A 88 1.96 -10.60 8.54
N ILE A 89 0.69 -10.36 8.85
CA ILE A 89 0.09 -10.69 10.16
C ILE A 89 -1.02 -11.70 9.96
N ASN A 90 -0.98 -12.80 10.71
CA ASN A 90 -2.01 -13.85 10.66
C ASN A 90 -2.37 -14.26 9.22
N SER A 91 -1.37 -14.36 8.35
CA SER A 91 -1.56 -14.65 6.93
C SER A 91 -0.80 -15.91 6.56
N THR A 92 -1.43 -16.73 5.71
CA THR A 92 -0.87 -18.00 5.22
C THR A 92 -0.56 -17.88 3.75
N PHE A 93 0.63 -18.38 3.38
CA PHE A 93 1.10 -18.47 2.00
C PHE A 93 1.48 -19.92 1.76
N GLN A 94 1.02 -20.51 0.65
CA GLN A 94 1.47 -21.86 0.27
C GLN A 94 2.95 -21.82 -0.10
N ASP A 95 3.30 -20.86 -0.95
CA ASP A 95 4.65 -20.45 -1.26
C ASP A 95 4.76 -18.94 -1.07
N LEU A 96 5.92 -18.44 -0.63
CA LEU A 96 6.05 -17.00 -0.36
C LEU A 96 6.06 -16.15 -1.65
N ALA A 97 6.48 -16.74 -2.77
CA ALA A 97 6.63 -16.08 -4.06
C ALA A 97 6.03 -16.93 -5.17
N GLU A 98 5.54 -16.27 -6.23
CA GLU A 98 5.20 -16.93 -7.49
C GLU A 98 6.43 -17.41 -8.26
N SER A 99 7.56 -16.70 -8.11
CA SER A 99 8.83 -16.97 -8.79
C SER A 99 9.99 -17.03 -7.78
N GLU A 100 11.24 -16.93 -8.24
CA GLU A 100 12.42 -16.98 -7.36
C GLU A 100 12.51 -15.79 -6.37
N VAL A 101 11.75 -14.71 -6.59
CA VAL A 101 11.82 -13.47 -5.80
C VAL A 101 10.43 -13.06 -5.27
N ALA A 102 10.28 -12.99 -3.95
CA ALA A 102 9.00 -12.65 -3.28
C ALA A 102 8.77 -11.15 -3.07
N PHE A 103 9.85 -10.37 -2.98
CA PHE A 103 9.84 -9.00 -2.48
C PHE A 103 10.44 -8.01 -3.47
N GLU A 104 10.26 -8.28 -4.77
CA GLU A 104 10.82 -7.43 -5.80
C GLU A 104 10.24 -6.01 -5.70
N GLY A 105 11.10 -4.99 -5.71
CA GLY A 105 10.74 -3.59 -5.51
C GLY A 105 10.86 -3.07 -4.07
N LEU A 106 11.16 -3.93 -3.08
CA LEU A 106 11.40 -3.52 -1.69
C LEU A 106 12.91 -3.43 -1.34
N GLU A 107 13.80 -3.84 -2.23
CA GLU A 107 15.22 -4.10 -1.95
C GLU A 107 16.00 -2.86 -1.55
N THR A 108 15.57 -1.69 -2.01
CA THR A 108 16.27 -0.42 -1.78
C THR A 108 15.66 0.42 -0.65
N LEU A 109 14.49 -0.01 -0.13
CA LEU A 109 13.65 0.79 0.76
C LEU A 109 13.63 0.26 2.19
N LEU A 110 13.79 -1.04 2.38
CA LEU A 110 13.90 -1.66 3.70
C LEU A 110 15.32 -1.49 4.24
N LYS A 111 15.55 -0.38 4.94
CA LYS A 111 16.80 -0.16 5.69
C LYS A 111 16.66 -0.79 7.08
N PHE A 112 17.48 -1.82 7.34
CA PHE A 112 17.65 -2.43 8.66
C PHE A 112 18.58 -1.60 9.54
#